data_AF-A0A255QPC4-F1
#
_entry.id   AF-A0A255QPC4-F1
#
_cell.length_a   1.000
_cell.length_b   1.000
_cell.length_c   1.000
_cell.angle_alpha   90.00
_cell.angle_beta   90.00
_cell.angle_gamma   90.00
#
_symmetry.space_group_name_H-M   'P 1'
#
loop_
_entity.id
_entity.type
_entity.pdbx_description
1 polymer ?
#
loop_
_entity_poly.entity_id
_entity_poly.type
_entity_poly.pdbx_seq_one_letter_code
_entity_poly.pdbx_strand_id
1 'polypeptide(L)'
;MKPPDSIPYADLPDDDDARHEAAIEVFGRHLFAIRKSVASSISANVNASKESRNQMGRLHRVEYDAAATLTEDDREIALRLALKSVDLFIQRLLALFQCNGLSTDLKAGDQHAIAYELLLTFMRIDDLEPIETHAVNIDGEKIISEYFGRWLNRYGNG
;
A
#
# COMPACT_ATOMS: atom_id res chain seq x y z
N MET A 1 2.74 12.07 -7.98
CA MET A 1 3.49 12.00 -6.71
C MET A 1 4.76 11.22 -6.96
N LYS A 2 5.94 11.72 -6.57
CA LYS A 2 7.18 10.94 -6.62
C LYS A 2 7.14 9.94 -5.44
N PRO A 3 7.34 8.62 -5.64
CA PRO A 3 7.49 7.71 -4.52
C PRO A 3 8.67 8.17 -3.64
N PRO A 4 8.65 7.91 -2.32
CA PRO A 4 9.75 8.28 -1.44
C PRO A 4 11.05 7.64 -1.97
N ASP A 5 12.17 8.36 -1.87
CA ASP A 5 13.46 7.85 -2.35
C ASP A 5 13.75 6.50 -1.67
N SER A 6 13.73 5.42 -2.44
CA SER A 6 14.01 4.07 -1.94
C SER A 6 15.45 3.98 -1.43
N ILE A 7 15.75 2.91 -0.69
CA ILE A 7 17.15 2.55 -0.38
C ILE A 7 17.87 2.40 -1.74
N PRO A 8 19.03 3.04 -1.95
CA PRO A 8 19.82 2.82 -3.15
C PRO A 8 20.12 1.33 -3.30
N TYR A 9 20.04 0.78 -4.52
CA TYR A 9 20.29 -0.64 -4.75
C TYR A 9 21.67 -1.09 -4.23
N ALA A 10 22.67 -0.22 -4.36
CA ALA A 10 24.03 -0.45 -3.86
C ALA A 10 24.13 -0.54 -2.33
N ASP A 11 23.12 -0.07 -1.60
CA ASP A 11 23.08 -0.08 -0.14
C ASP A 11 22.27 -1.28 0.41
N LEU A 12 21.79 -2.17 -0.46
CA LEU A 12 21.11 -3.40 -0.04
C LEU A 12 22.12 -4.38 0.59
N PRO A 13 21.73 -5.14 1.62
CA PRO A 13 22.58 -6.17 2.21
C PRO A 13 23.07 -7.21 1.19
N ASP A 14 24.26 -7.76 1.40
CA ASP A 14 24.82 -8.84 0.58
C ASP A 14 24.31 -10.23 1.01
N ASP A 15 23.79 -10.35 2.22
CA ASP A 15 23.18 -11.58 2.74
C ASP A 15 21.76 -11.75 2.19
N ASP A 16 21.46 -12.91 1.60
CA ASP A 16 20.22 -13.16 0.85
C ASP A 16 18.95 -12.92 1.70
N ASP A 17 18.95 -13.38 2.95
CA ASP A 17 17.81 -13.22 3.86
C ASP A 17 17.61 -11.75 4.24
N ALA A 18 18.69 -11.08 4.65
CA ALA A 18 18.65 -9.64 4.98
C ALA A 18 18.28 -8.78 3.76
N ARG A 19 18.70 -9.19 2.57
CA ARG A 19 18.39 -8.55 1.30
C ARG A 19 16.93 -8.70 0.93
N HIS A 20 16.36 -9.90 1.13
CA HIS A 20 14.93 -10.15 0.98
C HIS A 20 14.10 -9.29 1.94
N GLU A 21 14.47 -9.22 3.22
CA GLU A 21 13.81 -8.35 4.20
C GLU A 21 13.89 -6.87 3.82
N ALA A 22 15.03 -6.44 3.25
CA ALA A 22 15.15 -5.08 2.71
C ALA A 22 14.19 -4.85 1.54
N ALA A 23 13.99 -5.83 0.66
CA ALA A 23 12.99 -5.76 -0.42
C ALA A 23 11.55 -5.67 0.12
N ILE A 24 11.20 -6.49 1.12
CA ILE A 24 9.91 -6.39 1.84
C ILE A 24 9.71 -4.97 2.39
N GLU A 25 10.76 -4.36 2.94
CA GLU A 25 10.67 -3.00 3.48
C GLU A 25 10.54 -1.92 2.42
N VAL A 26 11.22 -2.05 1.28
CA VAL A 26 11.02 -1.16 0.13
C VAL A 26 9.56 -1.21 -0.33
N PHE A 27 8.99 -2.42 -0.44
CA PHE A 27 7.57 -2.59 -0.76
C PHE A 27 6.66 -1.90 0.27
N GLY A 28 6.87 -2.15 1.56
CA GLY A 28 6.09 -1.54 2.63
C GLY A 28 6.12 -0.02 2.61
N ARG A 29 7.30 0.57 2.36
CA ARG A 29 7.47 2.02 2.25
C ARG A 29 6.68 2.60 1.07
N HIS A 30 6.71 1.96 -0.09
CA HIS A 30 5.92 2.39 -1.25
C HIS A 30 4.41 2.27 -1.00
N LEU A 31 3.95 1.17 -0.40
CA LEU A 31 2.57 0.97 -0.03
C LEU A 31 2.07 2.09 0.91
N PHE A 32 2.86 2.44 1.93
CA PHE A 32 2.50 3.50 2.87
C PHE A 32 2.60 4.91 2.27
N ALA A 33 3.46 5.12 1.28
CA ALA A 33 3.45 6.36 0.51
C ALA A 33 2.16 6.52 -0.30
N ILE A 34 1.67 5.45 -0.93
CA ILE A 34 0.37 5.44 -1.62
C ILE A 34 -0.75 5.73 -0.63
N ARG A 35 -0.78 5.02 0.51
CA ARG A 35 -1.75 5.27 1.60
C ARG A 35 -1.76 6.73 2.02
N LYS A 36 -0.59 7.34 2.26
CA LYS A 36 -0.46 8.75 2.62
C LYS A 36 -1.00 9.67 1.52
N SER A 37 -0.69 9.38 0.26
CA SER A 37 -1.21 10.11 -0.89
C SER A 37 -2.74 10.12 -0.95
N VAL A 38 -3.35 8.96 -0.74
CA VAL A 38 -4.81 8.79 -0.71
C VAL A 38 -5.39 9.59 0.44
N ALA A 39 -4.82 9.49 1.65
CA ALA A 39 -5.25 10.23 2.82
C ALA A 39 -5.19 11.76 2.59
N SER A 40 -4.06 12.25 2.08
CA SER A 40 -3.87 13.67 1.75
C SER A 40 -4.83 14.13 0.66
N SER A 41 -5.06 13.31 -0.37
CA SER A 41 -5.98 13.64 -1.47
C SER A 41 -7.42 13.72 -1.00
N ILE A 42 -7.89 12.76 -0.18
CA ILE A 42 -9.23 12.78 0.40
C ILE A 42 -9.42 14.04 1.24
N SER A 43 -8.46 14.34 2.14
CA SER A 43 -8.52 15.53 2.99
C SER A 43 -8.52 16.82 2.17
N ALA A 44 -7.63 16.93 1.18
CA ALA A 44 -7.56 18.09 0.30
C ALA A 44 -8.87 18.30 -0.47
N ASN A 45 -9.49 17.23 -0.98
CA ASN A 45 -10.72 17.33 -1.76
C ASN A 45 -11.91 17.75 -0.90
N VAL A 46 -12.04 17.19 0.31
CA VAL A 46 -13.10 17.60 1.26
C VAL A 46 -12.93 19.07 1.67
N ASN A 47 -11.69 19.52 1.88
CA ASN A 47 -11.40 20.89 2.32
C ASN A 47 -11.26 21.91 1.19
N ALA A 48 -11.30 21.48 -0.07
CA ALA A 48 -11.19 22.38 -1.22
C ALA A 48 -12.35 23.38 -1.29
N SER A 49 -12.24 24.39 -2.15
CA SER A 49 -13.37 25.25 -2.46
C SER A 49 -14.44 24.47 -3.24
N LYS A 50 -15.70 24.94 -3.20
CA LYS A 50 -16.77 24.37 -4.03
C LYS A 50 -16.42 24.43 -5.52
N GLU A 51 -15.76 25.50 -5.96
CA GLU A 51 -15.31 25.67 -7.34
C GLU A 51 -14.27 24.60 -7.73
N SER A 52 -13.29 24.33 -6.86
CA SER A 52 -12.31 23.28 -7.08
C SER A 52 -12.95 21.89 -7.09
N ARG A 53 -13.91 21.60 -6.20
CA ARG A 53 -14.66 20.32 -6.25
C ARG A 53 -15.52 20.17 -7.51
N ASN A 54 -16.05 21.26 -8.06
CA ASN A 54 -16.81 21.22 -9.32
C ASN A 54 -15.96 20.73 -10.50
N GLN A 55 -14.63 20.89 -10.44
CA GLN A 55 -13.70 20.48 -11.49
C GLN A 55 -13.31 18.99 -11.44
N MET A 56 -13.64 18.26 -10.36
CA MET A 56 -13.22 16.85 -10.13
C MET A 56 -13.96 15.79 -10.98
N GLY A 57 -14.87 16.20 -11.87
CA GLY A 57 -15.74 15.28 -12.59
C GLY A 57 -16.88 14.74 -11.71
N ARG A 58 -17.96 14.25 -12.32
CA ARG A 58 -19.19 13.88 -11.60
C ARG A 58 -19.04 12.65 -10.69
N LEU A 59 -18.12 11.74 -11.00
CA LEU A 59 -18.09 10.39 -10.41
C LEU A 59 -17.69 10.34 -8.92
N HIS A 60 -17.03 11.38 -8.40
CA HIS A 60 -16.52 11.42 -7.02
C HIS A 60 -16.87 12.69 -6.26
N ARG A 61 -17.60 13.61 -6.91
CA ARG A 61 -17.88 14.93 -6.36
C ARG A 61 -18.94 14.87 -5.25
N VAL A 62 -19.93 14.00 -5.38
CA VAL A 62 -21.12 13.99 -4.50
C VAL A 62 -20.71 13.73 -3.06
N GLU A 63 -19.83 12.75 -2.84
CA GLU A 63 -19.34 12.36 -1.53
C GLU A 63 -18.49 13.46 -0.89
N TYR A 64 -17.62 14.12 -1.67
CA TYR A 64 -16.81 15.23 -1.18
C TYR A 64 -17.64 16.49 -0.89
N ASP A 65 -18.64 16.80 -1.72
CA ASP A 65 -19.57 17.90 -1.46
C ASP A 65 -20.38 17.64 -0.18
N ALA A 66 -20.89 16.42 0.01
CA ALA A 66 -21.60 16.04 1.23
C ALA A 66 -20.70 16.17 2.47
N ALA A 67 -19.50 15.61 2.43
CA ALA A 67 -18.53 15.69 3.52
C ALA A 67 -18.11 17.14 3.83
N ALA A 68 -18.04 18.02 2.83
CA ALA A 68 -17.69 19.42 3.01
C ALA A 68 -18.79 20.26 3.69
N THR A 69 -20.03 19.76 3.76
CA THR A 69 -21.14 20.42 4.47
C THR A 69 -21.21 20.07 5.95
N LEU A 70 -20.42 19.10 6.40
CA LEU A 70 -20.36 18.69 7.80
C LEU A 70 -19.75 19.79 8.68
N THR A 71 -20.01 19.72 9.98
CA THR A 71 -19.27 20.51 10.97
C THR A 71 -17.80 20.12 10.97
N GLU A 72 -16.92 20.94 11.55
CA GLU A 72 -15.50 20.63 11.61
C GLU A 72 -15.22 19.30 12.32
N ASP A 73 -15.86 19.07 13.47
CA ASP A 73 -15.74 17.85 14.25
C ASP A 73 -16.23 16.61 13.49
N ASP A 74 -17.42 16.69 12.88
CA ASP A 74 -17.99 15.59 12.10
C ASP A 74 -17.15 15.27 10.86
N ARG A 75 -16.62 16.30 10.21
CA ARG A 75 -15.70 16.16 9.08
C ARG A 75 -14.40 15.47 9.49
N GLU A 76 -13.84 15.80 10.65
CA GLU A 76 -12.66 15.12 11.17
C GLU A 76 -12.95 13.64 11.47
N ILE A 77 -14.10 13.33 12.05
CA ILE A 77 -14.56 11.94 12.27
C ILE A 77 -14.68 11.20 10.94
N ALA A 78 -15.31 11.80 9.93
CA ALA A 78 -15.47 11.21 8.61
C ALA A 78 -14.12 10.93 7.93
N LEU A 79 -13.17 11.87 8.01
CA LEU A 79 -11.81 11.69 7.47
C LEU A 79 -11.06 10.56 8.19
N ARG A 80 -11.16 10.46 9.52
CA ARG A 80 -10.56 9.36 10.29
C ARG A 80 -11.17 8.01 9.92
N LEU A 81 -12.49 7.95 9.73
CA LEU A 81 -13.18 6.73 9.30
C LEU A 81 -12.77 6.30 7.88
N ALA A 82 -12.64 7.25 6.95
CA ALA A 82 -12.15 7.00 5.61
C ALA A 82 -10.72 6.42 5.64
N LEU A 83 -9.83 7.01 6.45
CA LEU A 83 -8.46 6.51 6.61
C LEU A 83 -8.43 5.10 7.22
N LYS A 84 -9.26 4.85 8.25
CA LYS A 84 -9.40 3.51 8.84
C LYS A 84 -9.90 2.48 7.83
N SER A 85 -10.77 2.89 6.91
CA SER A 85 -11.26 2.03 5.83
C SER A 85 -10.16 1.66 4.84
N VAL A 86 -9.27 2.62 4.51
CA VAL A 86 -8.06 2.36 3.70
C VAL A 86 -7.14 1.36 4.42
N ASP A 87 -6.93 1.52 5.73
CA ASP A 87 -6.10 0.59 6.53
C ASP A 87 -6.66 -0.83 6.49
N LEU A 88 -7.97 -0.97 6.73
CA LEU A 88 -8.64 -2.27 6.70
C LEU A 88 -8.57 -2.89 5.31
N PHE A 89 -8.75 -2.11 4.25
CA PHE A 89 -8.60 -2.59 2.88
C PHE A 89 -7.19 -3.11 2.61
N ILE A 90 -6.14 -2.36 2.98
CA ILE A 90 -4.75 -2.79 2.81
C ILE A 90 -4.49 -4.08 3.61
N GLN A 91 -4.95 -4.17 4.85
CA GLN A 91 -4.80 -5.40 5.66
C GLN A 91 -5.48 -6.61 5.00
N ARG A 92 -6.70 -6.44 4.47
CA ARG A 92 -7.42 -7.52 3.76
C ARG A 92 -6.75 -7.88 2.45
N LEU A 93 -6.20 -6.91 1.74
CA LEU A 93 -5.42 -7.15 0.53
C LEU A 93 -4.15 -7.95 0.85
N LEU A 94 -3.37 -7.54 1.87
CA LEU A 94 -2.19 -8.28 2.31
C LEU A 94 -2.54 -9.69 2.81
N ALA A 95 -3.72 -9.86 3.42
CA ALA A 95 -4.21 -11.16 3.85
C ALA A 95 -4.40 -12.14 2.69
N LEU A 96 -4.72 -11.65 1.48
CA LEU A 96 -4.81 -12.49 0.28
C LEU A 96 -3.47 -13.14 -0.08
N PHE A 97 -2.35 -12.52 0.34
CA PHE A 97 -0.98 -12.95 0.04
C PHE A 97 -0.31 -13.72 1.19
N GLN A 98 -1.02 -14.02 2.28
CA GLN A 98 -0.46 -14.61 3.51
C GLN A 98 0.15 -16.00 3.37
N CYS A 99 -0.13 -16.71 2.27
CA CYS A 99 0.14 -18.14 2.19
C CYS A 99 1.53 -18.50 1.68
N ASN A 100 2.60 -17.73 1.93
CA ASN A 100 4.00 -18.08 1.62
C ASN A 100 4.18 -18.94 0.34
N GLY A 101 3.56 -18.54 -0.78
CA GLY A 101 3.63 -19.25 -2.06
C GLY A 101 2.75 -20.51 -2.25
N LEU A 102 2.05 -21.02 -1.23
CA LEU A 102 1.23 -22.25 -1.30
C LEU A 102 -0.06 -22.14 -0.48
N SER A 103 -1.09 -21.46 -1.01
CA SER A 103 -2.42 -21.47 -0.39
C SER A 103 -3.19 -22.73 -0.78
N THR A 104 -3.16 -23.78 0.05
CA THR A 104 -4.11 -24.90 -0.09
C THR A 104 -5.54 -24.51 0.32
N ASP A 105 -5.69 -23.34 0.93
CA ASP A 105 -6.99 -22.78 1.34
C ASP A 105 -7.79 -22.24 0.15
N LEU A 106 -7.10 -21.73 -0.87
CA LEU A 106 -7.72 -21.30 -2.12
C LEU A 106 -7.75 -22.44 -3.14
N LYS A 107 -8.67 -23.38 -2.92
CA LYS A 107 -8.82 -24.54 -3.81
C LYS A 107 -9.34 -24.14 -5.19
N ALA A 108 -8.71 -24.68 -6.22
CA ALA A 108 -9.17 -24.67 -7.61
C ALA A 108 -9.61 -26.08 -8.02
N GLY A 109 -10.73 -26.53 -7.45
CA GLY A 109 -11.19 -27.92 -7.55
C GLY A 109 -10.49 -28.85 -6.54
N ASP A 110 -10.58 -30.16 -6.77
CA ASP A 110 -10.20 -31.15 -5.76
C ASP A 110 -8.69 -31.39 -5.63
N GLN A 111 -7.90 -30.99 -6.63
CA GLN A 111 -6.47 -31.30 -6.73
C GLN A 111 -5.58 -30.08 -7.04
N HIS A 112 -6.13 -28.86 -7.09
CA HIS A 112 -5.36 -27.66 -7.39
C HIS A 112 -5.61 -26.56 -6.36
N ALA A 113 -4.66 -25.64 -6.29
CA ALA A 113 -4.64 -24.50 -5.40
C ALA A 113 -4.28 -23.24 -6.19
N ILE A 114 -4.73 -22.09 -5.71
CA ILE A 114 -4.37 -20.77 -6.24
C ILE A 114 -3.34 -20.16 -5.33
N ALA A 115 -2.17 -19.83 -5.89
CA ALA A 115 -1.15 -19.05 -5.21
C ALA A 115 -1.07 -17.64 -5.83
N TYR A 116 -0.83 -16.65 -4.99
CA TYR A 116 -0.55 -15.29 -5.41
C TYR A 116 0.87 -14.92 -5.02
N GLU A 117 1.60 -14.30 -5.94
CA GLU A 117 2.96 -13.81 -5.72
C GLU A 117 2.98 -12.29 -5.89
N LEU A 118 3.70 -11.61 -5.00
CA LEU A 118 4.03 -10.20 -5.09
C LEU A 118 5.51 -10.08 -5.44
N LEU A 119 5.79 -9.76 -6.69
CA LEU A 119 7.16 -9.61 -7.16
C LEU A 119 7.60 -8.14 -7.06
N LEU A 120 8.72 -7.91 -6.37
CA LEU A 120 9.46 -6.66 -6.42
C LEU A 120 10.71 -6.90 -7.26
N THR A 121 10.83 -6.15 -8.35
CA THR A 121 11.98 -6.24 -9.25
C THR A 121 12.79 -4.94 -9.18
N PHE A 122 14.07 -5.07 -8.85
CA PHE A 122 15.05 -4.01 -9.03
C PHE A 122 15.47 -3.98 -10.50
N MET A 123 15.37 -2.82 -11.14
CA MET A 123 15.68 -2.64 -12.56
C MET A 123 16.69 -1.52 -12.74
N ARG A 124 17.51 -1.63 -13.77
CA ARG A 124 18.34 -0.51 -14.26
C ARG A 124 17.42 0.54 -14.88
N ILE A 125 17.62 1.80 -14.52
CA ILE A 125 16.73 2.89 -14.97
C ILE A 125 16.92 3.18 -16.47
N ASP A 126 18.14 3.01 -16.99
CA ASP A 126 18.50 3.42 -18.34
C ASP A 126 17.88 2.52 -19.42
N ASP A 127 17.80 1.21 -19.17
CA ASP A 127 17.36 0.19 -20.13
C ASP A 127 16.19 -0.68 -19.62
N LEU A 128 15.74 -0.46 -18.38
CA LEU A 128 14.69 -1.24 -17.70
C LEU A 128 15.03 -2.73 -17.57
N GLU A 129 16.31 -3.09 -17.65
CA GLU A 129 16.75 -4.47 -17.46
C GLU A 129 16.56 -4.88 -15.99
N PRO A 130 15.90 -6.02 -15.71
CA PRO A 130 15.79 -6.53 -14.35
C PRO A 130 17.16 -6.99 -13.85
N ILE A 131 17.58 -6.43 -12.72
CA ILE A 131 18.81 -6.81 -12.02
C ILE A 131 18.52 -7.98 -11.07
N GLU A 132 17.41 -7.89 -10.35
CA GLU A 132 17.06 -8.79 -9.27
C GLU A 132 15.54 -8.78 -9.04
N THR A 133 14.95 -9.92 -8.65
CA THR A 133 13.52 -10.03 -8.34
C THR A 133 13.31 -10.81 -7.06
N HIS A 134 12.46 -10.29 -6.17
CA HIS A 134 12.06 -10.94 -4.93
C HIS A 134 10.55 -11.15 -4.91
N ALA A 135 10.11 -12.35 -4.53
CA ALA A 135 8.73 -12.60 -4.17
C ALA A 135 8.48 -12.18 -2.71
N VAL A 136 8.14 -10.91 -2.47
CA VAL A 136 8.11 -10.28 -1.13
C VAL A 136 7.05 -10.86 -0.18
N ASN A 137 6.21 -11.77 -0.63
CA ASN A 137 5.22 -12.47 0.19
C ASN A 137 5.56 -13.95 0.42
N ILE A 138 6.80 -14.35 0.15
CA ILE A 138 7.34 -15.70 0.30
C ILE A 138 8.69 -15.59 1.03
N ASP A 139 9.01 -16.53 1.91
CA ASP A 139 10.31 -16.65 2.58
C ASP A 139 10.76 -15.46 3.46
N GLY A 140 9.88 -14.49 3.73
CA GLY A 140 10.11 -13.47 4.75
C GLY A 140 10.09 -14.03 6.18
N GLU A 141 10.72 -13.32 7.11
CA GLU A 141 10.72 -13.63 8.56
C GLU A 141 9.31 -13.79 9.13
N LYS A 142 8.33 -13.14 8.50
CA LYS A 142 6.91 -13.16 8.89
C LYS A 142 6.02 -13.29 7.66
N ILE A 143 4.75 -13.63 7.86
CA ILE A 143 3.76 -13.49 6.80
C ILE A 143 3.56 -12.00 6.47
N ILE A 144 3.39 -11.67 5.19
CA ILE A 144 3.44 -10.27 4.71
C ILE A 144 2.47 -9.32 5.43
N SER A 145 1.31 -9.81 5.86
CA SER A 145 0.33 -9.02 6.60
C SER A 145 0.81 -8.58 7.99
N GLU A 146 1.70 -9.34 8.62
CA GLU A 146 2.22 -9.02 9.96
C GLU A 146 3.16 -7.82 9.94
N TYR A 147 3.78 -7.53 8.79
CA TYR A 147 4.57 -6.31 8.61
C TYR A 147 3.72 -5.04 8.64
N PHE A 148 2.40 -5.13 8.40
CA PHE A 148 1.52 -3.96 8.36
C PHE A 148 1.61 -3.11 9.62
N GLY A 149 1.60 -3.74 10.81
CA GLY A 149 1.71 -3.00 12.08
C GLY A 149 3.04 -2.27 12.22
N ARG A 150 4.14 -2.92 11.81
CA ARG A 150 5.49 -2.33 11.79
C ARG A 150 5.55 -1.15 10.83
N TRP A 151 5.03 -1.29 9.62
CA TRP A 151 4.98 -0.21 8.63
C TRP A 151 4.07 0.93 9.06
N LEU A 152 2.92 0.65 9.66
CA LEU A 152 2.03 1.69 10.20
C LEU A 152 2.73 2.52 11.26
N ASN A 153 3.45 1.87 12.19
CA ASN A 153 4.19 2.58 13.23
C ASN A 153 5.36 3.40 12.68
N ARG A 154 6.03 2.91 11.63
CA ARG A 154 7.23 3.55 11.07
C ARG A 154 6.93 4.61 10.01
N TYR A 155 5.94 4.37 9.16
CA TYR A 155 5.64 5.17 7.96
C TYR A 155 4.23 5.77 7.98
N GLY A 156 3.35 5.32 8.88
CA GLY A 156 1.95 5.75 8.93
C GLY A 156 1.71 7.11 9.59
N ASN A 157 2.67 7.59 10.38
CA ASN A 157 2.61 8.90 11.04
C ASN A 157 3.36 9.95 10.22
N GLY A 158 2.61 10.80 9.52
CA GLY A 158 3.12 12.03 8.92
C GLY A 158 2.15 12.69 7.97
#